data_AF-A0A1Q6F6X6-F1
#
_entry.id   AF-A0A1Q6F6X6-F1
#
_cell.length_a   1.000
_cell.length_b   1.000
_cell.length_c   1.000
_cell.angle_alpha   90.00
_cell.angle_beta   90.00
_cell.angle_gamma   90.00
#
_symmetry.space_group_name_H-M   'P 1'
#
loop_
_entity.id
_entity.type
_entity.pdbx_description
1 polymer ?
#
loop_
_entity_poly.entity_id
_entity_poly.type
_entity_poly.pdbx_seq_one_letter_code
_entity_poly.pdbx_strand_id
1 'polypeptide(L)'
;MLFVALVATTGCDKDDNYYPAPEFEGDPTAEYIEANVDFDTQISQENSDPDTFYTYFCLCNASDHKIYFTLTFCPTKNDEFIDHMNGLVDPGKKYTNRFVTSNWSMDVPGLITTFSPLITEMEVYYDVDDKYGPVRFPSGIEEKYSDFTQRFKTRQICDPGQWIYEEFTPRRARWTYILTNEDYERAKMMSGK
;
A
#
# COMPACT_ATOMS: atom_id res chain seq x y z
N MET A 1 5.91 -33.48 16.27
CA MET A 1 5.00 -33.35 15.11
C MET A 1 4.02 -32.24 15.44
N LEU A 2 4.18 -31.07 14.81
CA LEU A 2 3.25 -29.94 14.93
C LEU A 2 2.57 -29.79 13.56
N PHE A 3 1.25 -29.93 13.52
CA PHE A 3 0.46 -29.72 12.31
C PHE A 3 0.32 -28.21 12.07
N VAL A 4 0.87 -27.72 10.96
CA VAL A 4 0.56 -26.39 10.43
C VAL A 4 -0.73 -26.53 9.61
N ALA A 5 -1.79 -25.85 10.02
CA ALA A 5 -3.03 -25.79 9.28
C ALA A 5 -2.83 -24.85 8.07
N LEU A 6 -2.63 -25.45 6.90
CA LEU A 6 -2.75 -24.79 5.62
C LEU A 6 -4.23 -24.48 5.39
N VAL A 7 -4.64 -23.22 5.50
CA VAL A 7 -5.96 -22.80 4.99
C VAL A 7 -5.82 -22.67 3.49
N ALA A 8 -6.08 -23.78 2.79
CA ALA A 8 -6.34 -23.76 1.36
C ALA A 8 -7.68 -23.05 1.14
N THR A 9 -7.65 -21.84 0.57
CA THR A 9 -8.87 -21.21 0.05
C THR A 9 -9.32 -21.99 -1.18
N THR A 10 -10.37 -22.78 -1.00
CA THR A 10 -11.08 -23.47 -2.07
C THR A 10 -11.81 -22.44 -2.94
N GLY A 11 -11.31 -22.25 -4.16
CA GLY A 11 -11.95 -21.46 -5.21
C GLY A 11 -11.17 -21.62 -6.50
N CYS A 12 -11.35 -22.76 -7.19
CA CYS A 12 -10.88 -22.94 -8.56
C CYS A 12 -11.69 -22.02 -9.48
N ASP A 13 -11.11 -20.89 -9.88
CA ASP A 13 -11.34 -20.31 -11.21
C ASP A 13 -10.06 -20.56 -12.03
N LYS A 14 -10.14 -21.58 -12.90
CA LYS A 14 -9.03 -22.01 -13.78
C LYS A 14 -8.94 -21.21 -15.09
N ASP A 15 -9.65 -20.09 -15.18
CA ASP A 15 -9.72 -19.20 -16.36
C ASP A 15 -9.26 -17.75 -16.08
N ASP A 16 -8.66 -17.51 -14.92
CA ASP A 16 -8.34 -16.16 -14.46
C ASP A 16 -7.00 -15.67 -15.02
N ASN A 17 -7.06 -14.96 -16.16
CA ASN A 17 -5.93 -14.25 -16.79
C ASN A 17 -5.41 -13.05 -15.93
N TYR A 18 -5.42 -13.15 -14.61
CA TYR A 18 -4.96 -12.10 -13.69
C TYR A 18 -3.52 -12.36 -13.27
N TYR A 19 -2.79 -11.29 -12.94
CA TYR A 19 -1.47 -11.45 -12.35
C TYR A 19 -1.62 -12.11 -10.97
N PRO A 20 -0.87 -13.19 -10.68
CA PRO A 20 -0.94 -13.83 -9.38
C PRO A 20 -0.49 -12.86 -8.29
N ALA A 21 -1.02 -13.04 -7.08
CA ALA A 21 -0.54 -12.28 -5.93
C ALA A 21 0.95 -12.59 -5.69
N PRO A 22 1.76 -11.60 -5.26
CA PRO A 22 3.14 -11.86 -4.90
C PRO A 22 3.23 -12.88 -3.77
N GLU A 23 3.92 -14.00 -4.00
CA GLU A 23 4.29 -14.94 -2.95
C GLU A 23 5.63 -14.52 -2.34
N PHE A 24 5.74 -14.53 -1.01
CA PHE A 24 6.97 -14.17 -0.30
C PHE A 24 7.22 -15.12 0.86
N GLU A 25 8.47 -15.57 1.02
CA GLU A 25 8.91 -16.31 2.20
C GLU A 25 9.54 -15.33 3.21
N GLY A 26 8.93 -15.19 4.39
CA GLY A 26 9.40 -14.28 5.44
C GLY A 26 8.79 -12.88 5.36
N ASP A 27 9.46 -11.88 5.92
CA ASP A 27 8.99 -10.48 5.91
C ASP A 27 9.36 -9.81 4.57
N PRO A 28 8.38 -9.41 3.73
CA PRO A 28 8.62 -8.78 2.43
C PRO A 28 9.34 -7.44 2.50
N THR A 29 9.47 -6.88 3.70
CA THR A 29 10.05 -5.55 3.94
C THR A 29 11.46 -5.59 4.55
N ALA A 30 12.01 -6.79 4.80
CA ALA A 30 13.24 -6.98 5.58
C ALA A 30 14.49 -6.34 4.95
N GLU A 31 14.55 -6.29 3.61
CA GLU A 31 15.71 -5.78 2.88
C GLU A 31 15.68 -4.25 2.69
N TYR A 32 14.59 -3.58 3.06
CA TYR A 32 14.39 -2.16 2.81
C TYR A 32 14.63 -1.32 4.06
N ILE A 33 15.34 -0.21 3.88
CA ILE A 33 15.61 0.76 4.95
C ILE A 33 14.41 1.70 5.08
N GLU A 34 13.93 1.95 6.30
CA GLU A 34 12.82 2.90 6.51
C GLU A 34 13.23 4.33 6.11
N ALA A 35 12.38 4.99 5.32
CA ALA A 35 12.53 6.38 4.91
C ALA A 35 11.96 7.37 5.93
N ASN A 36 11.12 6.91 6.86
CA ASN A 36 10.49 7.68 7.92
C ASN A 36 10.71 7.01 9.30
N VAL A 37 9.73 7.10 10.20
CA VAL A 37 9.78 6.47 11.53
C VAL A 37 9.71 4.95 11.37
N ASP A 38 10.67 4.22 11.96
CA ASP A 38 10.70 2.77 11.88
C ASP A 38 9.43 2.11 12.45
N PHE A 39 9.10 0.94 11.89
CA PHE A 39 7.86 0.23 12.19
C PHE A 39 7.68 -0.11 13.68
N ASP A 40 8.76 -0.52 14.37
CA ASP A 40 8.71 -0.87 15.80
C ASP A 40 8.43 0.38 16.66
N THR A 41 9.04 1.51 16.31
CA THR A 41 8.74 2.79 16.95
C THR A 41 7.28 3.19 16.73
N GLN A 42 6.72 2.99 15.53
CA GLN A 42 5.30 3.27 15.29
C GLN A 42 4.38 2.38 16.15
N ILE A 43 4.69 1.09 16.26
CA ILE A 43 3.97 0.14 17.12
C ILE A 43 4.02 0.57 18.59
N SER A 44 5.17 1.04 19.07
CA SER A 44 5.33 1.49 20.46
C SER A 44 4.46 2.70 20.83
N GLN A 45 3.96 3.43 19.83
CA GLN A 45 3.11 4.61 19.99
C GLN A 45 1.61 4.29 19.83
N GLU A 46 1.24 3.03 19.59
CA GLU A 46 -0.16 2.61 19.53
C GLU A 46 -0.85 2.82 20.89
N ASN A 47 -2.12 3.19 20.84
CA ASN A 47 -2.97 3.22 22.02
C ASN A 47 -3.32 1.78 22.43
N SER A 48 -3.62 1.59 23.71
CA SER A 48 -4.05 0.29 24.24
C SER A 48 -5.56 0.06 24.15
N ASP A 49 -6.31 0.93 23.47
CA ASP A 49 -7.77 0.86 23.41
C ASP A 49 -8.20 -0.38 22.60
N PRO A 50 -8.96 -1.32 23.20
CA PRO A 50 -9.39 -2.54 22.52
C PRO A 50 -10.24 -2.27 21.27
N ASP A 51 -10.88 -1.11 21.16
CA ASP A 51 -11.71 -0.72 20.03
C ASP A 51 -10.92 -0.03 18.91
N THR A 52 -9.62 0.19 19.06
CA THR A 52 -8.75 0.78 18.03
C THR A 52 -8.01 -0.30 17.23
N PHE A 53 -7.96 -0.12 15.91
CA PHE A 53 -7.28 -0.99 14.97
C PHE A 53 -6.26 -0.19 14.16
N TYR A 54 -5.14 -0.84 13.84
CA TYR A 54 -4.03 -0.25 13.12
C TYR A 54 -3.76 -1.04 11.83
N THR A 55 -4.04 -0.43 10.68
CA THR A 55 -3.61 -0.97 9.40
C THR A 55 -2.48 -0.12 8.85
N TYR A 56 -1.32 -0.74 8.67
CA TYR A 56 -0.15 -0.12 8.10
C TYR A 56 -0.14 -0.28 6.58
N PHE A 57 0.26 0.76 5.87
CA PHE A 57 0.57 0.70 4.45
C PHE A 57 2.07 0.88 4.30
N CYS A 58 2.71 -0.04 3.60
CA CYS A 58 4.16 -0.08 3.39
C CYS A 58 4.45 -0.10 1.90
N LEU A 59 5.14 0.92 1.42
CA LEU A 59 5.61 1.01 0.04
C LEU A 59 7.11 0.78 0.02
N CYS A 60 7.53 -0.34 -0.54
CA CYS A 60 8.94 -0.68 -0.72
C CYS A 60 9.39 -0.31 -2.13
N ASN A 61 10.47 0.46 -2.25
CA ASN A 61 11.00 0.86 -3.54
C ASN A 61 12.15 -0.06 -3.96
N ALA A 62 11.83 -1.05 -4.79
CA ALA A 62 12.77 -1.95 -5.46
C ALA A 62 13.17 -1.45 -6.86
N SER A 63 12.70 -0.28 -7.28
CA SER A 63 13.08 0.35 -8.54
C SER A 63 14.37 1.15 -8.39
N ASP A 64 14.99 1.50 -9.51
CA ASP A 64 16.15 2.40 -9.55
C ASP A 64 15.74 3.90 -9.56
N HIS A 65 14.44 4.18 -9.42
CA HIS A 65 13.86 5.51 -9.53
C HIS A 65 13.52 6.09 -8.16
N LYS A 66 13.73 7.39 -7.99
CA LYS A 66 13.22 8.09 -6.79
C LYS A 66 11.72 8.33 -6.94
N ILE A 67 10.96 7.93 -5.91
CA ILE A 67 9.50 7.93 -5.96
C ILE A 67 8.93 8.93 -4.96
N TYR A 68 7.87 9.63 -5.35
CA TYR A 68 6.92 10.25 -4.44
C TYR A 68 5.56 9.58 -4.62
N PHE A 69 4.86 9.30 -3.53
CA PHE A 69 3.52 8.72 -3.61
C PHE A 69 2.53 9.51 -2.76
N THR A 70 1.26 9.36 -3.11
CA THR A 70 0.11 9.79 -2.31
C THR A 70 -0.90 8.64 -2.27
N LEU A 71 -1.38 8.26 -1.08
CA LEU A 71 -2.62 7.52 -0.87
C LEU A 71 -3.62 8.45 -0.18
N THR A 72 -4.79 8.57 -0.76
CA THR A 72 -5.90 9.35 -0.22
C THR A 72 -6.98 8.42 0.30
N PHE A 73 -7.35 8.60 1.56
CA PHE A 73 -8.38 7.83 2.25
C PHE A 73 -9.59 8.72 2.49
N CYS A 74 -10.77 8.23 2.11
CA CYS A 74 -12.05 8.83 2.45
C CYS A 74 -12.90 7.80 3.21
N PRO A 75 -12.76 7.71 4.54
CA PRO A 75 -13.55 6.77 5.33
C PRO A 75 -15.04 7.13 5.37
N THR A 76 -15.41 8.41 5.26
CA THR A 76 -16.80 8.83 5.41
C THR A 76 -17.54 8.85 4.09
N LYS A 77 -18.79 8.35 4.05
CA LYS A 77 -19.65 8.40 2.84
C LYS A 77 -20.00 9.82 2.34
N ASN A 78 -19.71 10.85 3.15
CA ASN A 78 -20.02 12.25 2.86
C ASN A 78 -18.79 13.09 2.48
N ASP A 79 -17.61 12.47 2.29
CA ASP A 79 -16.35 13.17 2.00
C ASP A 79 -15.94 14.22 3.06
N GLU A 80 -16.46 14.13 4.28
CA GLU A 80 -16.21 15.11 5.35
C GLU A 80 -14.82 14.95 5.99
N PHE A 81 -14.23 13.76 5.89
CA PHE A 81 -12.88 13.48 6.36
C PHE A 81 -12.05 12.84 5.25
N ILE A 82 -11.00 13.54 4.85
CA ILE A 82 -9.99 13.05 3.89
C ILE A 82 -8.66 13.00 4.63
N ASP A 83 -8.02 11.83 4.62
CA ASP A 83 -6.67 11.66 5.14
C ASP A 83 -5.71 11.33 3.98
N HIS A 84 -4.46 11.72 4.14
CA HIS A 84 -3.43 11.50 3.14
C HIS A 84 -2.18 10.89 3.74
N MET A 85 -1.73 9.79 3.14
CA MET A 85 -0.40 9.26 3.36
C MET A 85 0.45 9.60 2.15
N ASN A 86 1.54 10.33 2.34
CA ASN A 86 2.46 10.66 1.27
C ASN A 86 3.90 10.66 1.76
N GLY A 87 4.83 10.44 0.84
CA GLY A 87 6.23 10.35 1.18
C GLY A 87 7.15 10.20 -0.02
N LEU A 88 8.41 10.57 0.19
CA LEU A 88 9.51 10.27 -0.72
C LEU A 88 10.12 8.92 -0.34
N VAL A 89 10.38 8.08 -1.35
CA VAL A 89 10.99 6.77 -1.17
C VAL A 89 12.13 6.64 -2.17
N ASP A 90 13.37 6.76 -1.69
CA ASP A 90 14.56 6.50 -2.51
C ASP A 90 14.67 4.99 -2.84
N PRO A 91 15.41 4.60 -3.90
CA PRO A 91 15.73 3.20 -4.18
C PRO A 91 16.28 2.45 -2.96
N GLY A 92 15.79 1.23 -2.73
CA GLY A 92 16.18 0.39 -1.59
C GLY A 92 15.59 0.82 -0.25
N LYS A 93 14.70 1.83 -0.23
CA LYS A 93 13.99 2.25 0.98
C LYS A 93 12.53 1.80 0.97
N LYS A 94 11.92 1.83 2.14
CA LYS A 94 10.48 1.68 2.33
C LYS A 94 9.90 2.88 3.06
N TYR A 95 8.62 3.13 2.87
CA TYR A 95 7.87 4.07 3.68
C TYR A 95 6.66 3.36 4.25
N THR A 96 6.56 3.35 5.58
CA THR A 96 5.48 2.73 6.32
C THR A 96 4.72 3.79 7.11
N ASN A 97 3.40 3.82 7.01
CA ASN A 97 2.58 4.64 7.91
C ASN A 97 1.24 3.94 8.18
N ARG A 98 0.56 4.34 9.24
CA ARG A 98 -0.68 3.70 9.69
C ARG A 98 -1.90 4.55 9.38
N PHE A 99 -2.96 3.86 9.01
CA PHE A 99 -4.32 4.37 9.10
C PHE A 99 -4.99 3.77 10.34
N VAL A 100 -5.67 4.61 11.11
CA VAL A 100 -6.27 4.22 12.39
C VAL A 100 -7.79 4.18 12.25
N THR A 101 -8.39 3.03 12.54
CA THR A 101 -9.84 2.85 12.58
C THR A 101 -10.27 2.50 14.00
N SER A 102 -11.57 2.62 14.29
CA SER A 102 -12.13 2.18 15.56
C SER A 102 -13.54 1.64 15.43
N ASN A 103 -13.98 0.81 16.38
CA ASN A 103 -15.38 0.34 16.44
C ASN A 103 -16.38 1.49 16.65
N TRP A 104 -15.91 2.65 17.13
CA TRP A 104 -16.71 3.86 17.30
C TRP A 104 -16.84 4.67 16.02
N SER A 105 -16.01 4.40 15.01
CA SER A 105 -16.13 4.99 13.67
C SER A 105 -17.38 4.43 12.99
N MET A 106 -18.23 5.32 12.45
CA MET A 106 -19.49 4.92 11.82
C MET A 106 -19.31 4.22 10.47
N ASP A 107 -18.16 4.38 9.81
CA ASP A 107 -18.03 4.05 8.40
C ASP A 107 -17.07 2.90 8.07
N VAL A 108 -15.99 2.70 8.85
CA VAL A 108 -15.04 1.58 8.64
C VAL A 108 -14.53 1.04 9.99
N PRO A 109 -15.27 0.12 10.65
CA PRO A 109 -14.78 -0.55 11.85
C PRO A 109 -13.80 -1.67 11.49
N GLY A 110 -12.83 -1.92 12.38
CA GLY A 110 -11.89 -3.04 12.23
C GLY A 110 -10.70 -2.78 11.30
N LEU A 111 -9.93 -3.83 11.03
CA LEU A 111 -8.80 -3.79 10.10
C LEU A 111 -9.26 -3.53 8.67
N ILE A 112 -8.49 -2.72 7.95
CA ILE A 112 -8.71 -2.47 6.53
C ILE A 112 -8.23 -3.70 5.76
N THR A 113 -9.17 -4.53 5.32
CA THR A 113 -8.92 -5.76 4.54
C THR A 113 -9.25 -5.60 3.05
N THR A 114 -9.75 -4.44 2.65
CA THR A 114 -10.06 -4.08 1.26
C THR A 114 -9.78 -2.61 1.00
N PHE A 115 -9.43 -2.25 -0.23
CA PHE A 115 -9.14 -0.86 -0.60
C PHE A 115 -10.41 -0.05 -0.82
N SER A 116 -11.37 -0.57 -1.58
CA SER A 116 -12.67 0.08 -1.78
C SER A 116 -13.59 -0.18 -0.58
N PRO A 117 -14.40 0.81 -0.14
CA PRO A 117 -14.53 2.18 -0.66
C PRO A 117 -13.57 3.20 0.00
N LEU A 118 -12.63 2.74 0.84
CA LEU A 118 -11.82 3.59 1.71
C LEU A 118 -10.78 4.41 0.93
N ILE A 119 -10.00 3.77 0.07
CA ILE A 119 -8.98 4.44 -0.74
C ILE A 119 -9.68 5.02 -1.96
N THR A 120 -9.61 6.34 -2.11
CA THR A 120 -10.28 7.06 -3.20
C THR A 120 -9.33 7.48 -4.30
N GLU A 121 -8.06 7.65 -3.96
CA GLU A 121 -7.03 8.02 -4.93
C GLU A 121 -5.68 7.49 -4.50
N MET A 122 -4.90 7.05 -5.47
CA MET A 122 -3.49 6.75 -5.27
C MET A 122 -2.68 7.19 -6.47
N GLU A 123 -1.58 7.83 -6.17
CA GLU A 123 -0.69 8.44 -7.15
C GLU A 123 0.74 8.03 -6.85
N VAL A 124 1.48 7.66 -7.89
CA VAL A 124 2.92 7.39 -7.82
C VAL A 124 3.62 8.19 -8.89
N TYR A 125 4.56 9.01 -8.47
CA TYR A 125 5.40 9.85 -9.30
C TYR A 125 6.83 9.34 -9.29
N TYR A 126 7.42 9.19 -10.47
CA TYR A 126 8.78 8.69 -10.65
C TYR A 126 9.74 9.82 -11.05
N ASP A 127 11.03 9.64 -10.76
CA ASP A 127 12.10 10.60 -11.08
C ASP A 127 11.82 12.01 -10.52
N VAL A 128 11.41 12.04 -9.26
CA VAL A 128 11.07 13.28 -8.55
C VAL A 128 12.31 14.05 -8.11
N ASP A 129 12.23 15.38 -8.09
CA ASP A 129 13.27 16.28 -7.60
C ASP A 129 12.80 16.99 -6.32
N ASP A 130 13.56 16.82 -5.25
CA ASP A 130 13.31 17.40 -3.92
C ASP A 130 14.45 18.33 -3.47
N LYS A 131 15.42 18.65 -4.34
CA LYS A 131 16.71 19.19 -3.87
C LYS A 131 16.65 20.51 -3.11
N TYR A 132 15.65 21.37 -3.27
CA TYR A 132 15.57 22.68 -2.58
C TYR A 132 14.15 23.27 -2.50
N GLY A 133 13.12 22.52 -2.10
CA GLY A 133 11.75 23.07 -1.97
C GLY A 133 10.63 22.04 -2.07
N PRO A 134 9.39 22.45 -2.44
CA PRO A 134 8.29 21.50 -2.64
C PRO A 134 8.67 20.45 -3.70
N VAL A 135 8.21 19.22 -3.51
CA VAL A 135 8.45 18.10 -4.43
C VAL A 135 8.03 18.52 -5.83
N ARG A 136 8.93 18.33 -6.80
CA ARG A 136 8.67 18.57 -8.21
C ARG A 136 8.62 17.25 -8.96
N PHE A 137 7.79 17.19 -9.98
CA PHE A 137 7.58 16.03 -10.84
C PHE A 137 8.11 16.29 -12.27
N PRO A 138 9.43 16.50 -12.46
CA PRO A 138 9.99 16.98 -13.72
C PRO A 138 9.87 15.97 -14.87
N SER A 139 9.85 14.67 -14.58
CA SER A 139 9.67 13.61 -15.58
C SER A 139 8.29 13.66 -16.22
N GLY A 140 7.28 13.99 -15.41
CA GLY A 140 5.87 13.77 -15.73
C GLY A 140 5.52 12.29 -15.91
N ILE A 141 6.32 11.38 -15.35
CA ILE A 141 6.05 9.95 -15.34
C ILE A 141 5.28 9.63 -14.07
N GLU A 142 4.00 9.32 -14.23
CA GLU A 142 3.08 9.08 -13.13
C GLU A 142 2.11 7.94 -13.44
N GLU A 143 1.64 7.30 -12.38
CA GLU A 143 0.53 6.36 -12.40
C GLU A 143 -0.50 6.81 -11.35
N LYS A 144 -1.73 7.07 -11.79
CA LYS A 144 -2.82 7.62 -10.96
C LYS A 144 -4.07 6.77 -11.11
N TYR A 145 -4.67 6.39 -9.99
CA TYR A 145 -5.89 5.59 -9.93
C TYR A 145 -6.88 6.11 -8.91
N SER A 146 -8.16 5.97 -9.25
CA SER A 146 -9.30 6.26 -8.37
C SER A 146 -10.35 5.15 -8.34
N ASP A 147 -10.18 4.09 -9.15
CA ASP A 147 -11.05 2.91 -9.14
C ASP A 147 -10.29 1.68 -8.62
N PHE A 148 -10.62 1.28 -7.40
CA PHE A 148 -10.03 0.13 -6.70
C PHE A 148 -10.98 -1.08 -6.67
N THR A 149 -12.07 -1.05 -7.45
CA THR A 149 -13.01 -2.16 -7.56
C THR A 149 -12.63 -3.14 -8.67
N GLN A 150 -11.77 -2.70 -9.59
CA GLN A 150 -11.32 -3.50 -10.72
C GLN A 150 -10.08 -4.32 -10.36
N ARG A 151 -10.11 -5.60 -10.73
CA ARG A 151 -8.89 -6.42 -10.82
C ARG A 151 -8.33 -6.29 -12.22
N PHE A 152 -7.03 -6.10 -12.31
CA PHE A 152 -6.37 -5.84 -13.58
C PHE A 152 -5.59 -7.05 -14.04
N LYS A 153 -5.57 -7.29 -15.36
CA LYS A 153 -4.76 -8.34 -15.98
C LYS A 153 -3.26 -8.00 -16.02
N THR A 154 -2.87 -6.88 -15.40
CA THR A 154 -1.50 -6.39 -15.29
C THR A 154 -1.25 -6.05 -13.84
N ARG A 155 -0.03 -6.27 -13.35
CA ARG A 155 0.38 -5.85 -12.01
C ARG A 155 0.22 -4.35 -11.89
N GLN A 156 -0.84 -3.87 -11.25
CA GLN A 156 -1.11 -2.45 -11.05
C GLN A 156 -1.25 -2.19 -9.56
N ILE A 157 -0.80 -1.02 -9.14
CA ILE A 157 -0.82 -0.66 -7.72
C ILE A 157 -2.25 -0.52 -7.19
N CYS A 158 -3.24 -0.19 -8.01
CA CYS A 158 -4.65 -0.13 -7.59
C CYS A 158 -5.32 -1.51 -7.43
N ASP A 159 -4.70 -2.59 -7.92
CA ASP A 159 -5.22 -3.95 -7.75
C ASP A 159 -4.79 -4.49 -6.37
N PRO A 160 -5.73 -4.71 -5.42
CA PRO A 160 -5.39 -5.26 -4.11
C PRO A 160 -4.74 -6.65 -4.18
N GLY A 161 -4.97 -7.40 -5.27
CA GLY A 161 -4.33 -8.69 -5.51
C GLY A 161 -2.81 -8.58 -5.71
N GLN A 162 -2.28 -7.40 -6.04
CA GLN A 162 -0.85 -7.17 -6.21
C GLN A 162 -0.15 -6.73 -4.92
N TRP A 163 -0.90 -6.57 -3.83
CA TRP A 163 -0.36 -6.25 -2.52
C TRP A 163 -0.27 -7.49 -1.65
N ILE A 164 0.71 -7.50 -0.76
CA ILE A 164 0.88 -8.54 0.25
C ILE A 164 0.16 -8.06 1.51
N TYR A 165 -0.81 -8.84 1.99
CA TYR A 165 -1.54 -8.55 3.22
C TYR A 165 -1.08 -9.47 4.36
N GLU A 166 -0.69 -8.88 5.49
CA GLU A 166 -0.19 -9.59 6.66
C GLU A 166 -0.96 -9.17 7.90
N GLU A 167 -1.64 -10.10 8.55
CA GLU A 167 -2.24 -9.88 9.87
C GLU A 167 -1.28 -10.32 10.98
N PHE A 168 -0.81 -9.37 11.79
CA PHE A 168 0.07 -9.67 12.91
C PHE A 168 -0.71 -10.00 14.18
N THR A 169 -1.84 -9.31 14.38
CA THR A 169 -2.75 -9.51 15.50
C THR A 169 -4.19 -9.21 15.05
N PRO A 170 -5.23 -9.56 15.83
CA PRO A 170 -6.61 -9.18 15.51
C PRO A 170 -6.86 -7.67 15.37
N ARG A 171 -5.91 -6.82 15.81
CA ARG A 171 -6.00 -5.35 15.74
C ARG A 171 -4.85 -4.72 14.95
N ARG A 172 -3.99 -5.52 14.33
CA ARG A 172 -2.83 -5.04 13.56
C ARG A 172 -2.63 -5.82 12.28
N ALA A 173 -2.63 -5.10 11.15
CA ALA A 173 -2.27 -5.66 9.86
C ALA A 173 -1.39 -4.70 9.05
N ARG A 174 -0.76 -5.20 7.99
CA ARG A 174 0.00 -4.41 7.03
C ARG A 174 -0.36 -4.82 5.60
N TRP A 175 -0.54 -3.82 4.75
CA TRP A 175 -0.52 -3.92 3.30
C TRP A 175 0.86 -3.50 2.80
N THR A 176 1.53 -4.38 2.05
CA THR A 176 2.83 -4.10 1.46
C THR A 176 2.73 -4.12 -0.06
N TYR A 177 3.22 -3.07 -0.70
CA TYR A 177 3.45 -3.05 -2.14
C TYR A 177 4.94 -2.88 -2.44
N ILE A 178 5.44 -3.65 -3.39
CA ILE A 178 6.83 -3.57 -3.86
C ILE A 178 6.81 -2.92 -5.25
N LEU A 179 7.24 -1.66 -5.31
CA LEU A 179 7.42 -0.88 -6.53
C LEU A 179 8.69 -1.34 -7.24
N THR A 180 8.59 -1.67 -8.52
CA THR A 180 9.66 -2.21 -9.35
C THR A 180 9.90 -1.36 -10.59
N ASN A 181 10.98 -1.65 -11.34
CA ASN A 181 11.21 -1.01 -12.63
C ASN A 181 10.10 -1.34 -13.67
N GLU A 182 9.37 -2.46 -13.52
CA GLU A 182 8.22 -2.75 -14.37
C GLU A 182 7.06 -1.77 -14.13
N ASP A 183 6.89 -1.30 -12.90
CA ASP A 183 5.91 -0.28 -12.54
C ASP A 183 6.26 1.08 -13.13
N TYR A 184 7.54 1.43 -13.13
CA TYR A 184 8.05 2.62 -13.82
C TYR A 184 7.81 2.56 -15.33
N GLU A 185 8.17 1.47 -16.01
CA GLU A 185 7.98 1.35 -17.46
C GLU A 185 6.49 1.40 -17.83
N ARG A 186 5.62 0.80 -17.00
CA ARG A 186 4.17 0.93 -17.17
C ARG A 186 3.70 2.37 -17.02
N ALA A 187 4.10 3.06 -15.96
CA ALA A 187 3.76 4.47 -15.75
C ALA A 187 4.23 5.34 -16.92
N LYS A 188 5.46 5.13 -17.39
CA LYS A 188 6.05 5.84 -18.52
C LYS A 188 5.23 5.66 -19.80
N MET A 189 4.80 4.43 -20.11
CA MET A 189 3.91 4.16 -21.24
C MET A 189 2.56 4.89 -21.10
N MET A 190 1.97 4.90 -19.90
CA MET A 190 0.70 5.59 -19.64
C MET A 190 0.81 7.11 -19.74
N SER A 191 1.95 7.68 -19.33
CA SER A 191 2.22 9.12 -19.42
C SER A 191 2.64 9.59 -20.82
N GLY A 192 2.80 8.67 -21.79
CA GLY A 192 3.21 9.00 -23.16
C GLY A 192 4.65 9.51 -23.29
N LYS A 193 5.55 9.01 -22.42
CA LYS A 193 6.96 9.43 -22.29
C LYS A 193 7.95 8.43 -22.86
#